data_AF-A0A6B2H0P9-F1
#
_entry.id   AF-A0A6B2H0P9-F1
#
_cell.length_a   1.000
_cell.length_b   1.000
_cell.length_c   1.000
_cell.angle_alpha   90.00
_cell.angle_beta   90.00
_cell.angle_gamma   90.00
#
_symmetry.space_group_name_H-M   'P 1'
#
loop_
_entity.id
_entity.type
_entity.pdbx_description
1 polymer ?
#
loop_
_entity_poly.entity_id
_entity_poly.type
_entity_poly.pdbx_seq_one_letter_code
_entity_poly.pdbx_strand_id
1 'polypeptide(L)'
;MMLFLTLFFVWIPTFIAPPTHKYLRNNIVYACCTIVAILIFGWSIANYNQTTSPIEKSHIPLYVSPIVFLILYKVFDNIVQRRLGRHIYFWMKFMRNKESVEQTFFEWLLQMVLVFVPLICGAIWLLFFE
;
A
#
# COMPACT_ATOMS: atom_id res chain seq x y z
N MET A 1 11.96 10.39 -8.50
CA MET A 1 11.53 9.16 -9.19
C MET A 1 11.14 8.05 -8.22
N MET A 2 11.95 7.74 -7.19
CA MET A 2 11.64 6.69 -6.21
C MET A 2 10.35 6.94 -5.41
N LEU A 3 10.15 8.17 -4.92
CA LEU A 3 8.92 8.58 -4.23
C LEU A 3 7.65 8.32 -5.07
N PHE A 4 7.73 8.61 -6.36
CA PHE A 4 6.62 8.37 -7.28
C PHE A 4 6.30 6.87 -7.39
N LEU A 5 7.31 6.00 -7.53
CA LEU A 5 7.13 4.55 -7.55
C LEU A 5 6.46 4.04 -6.26
N THR A 6 6.87 4.57 -5.11
CA THR A 6 6.33 4.23 -3.80
C THR A 6 4.87 4.60 -3.65
N LEU A 7 4.48 5.83 -4.04
CA LEU A 7 3.10 6.28 -4.02
C LEU A 7 2.23 5.46 -4.98
N PHE A 8 2.74 5.16 -6.17
CA PHE A 8 2.05 4.34 -7.17
C PHE A 8 1.80 2.91 -6.68
N PHE A 9 2.74 2.34 -5.93
CA PHE A 9 2.60 1.00 -5.35
C PHE A 9 1.41 0.89 -4.37
N VAL A 10 1.06 1.97 -3.68
CA VAL A 10 -0.08 2.03 -2.75
C VAL A 10 -1.36 2.47 -3.48
N TRP A 11 -1.28 3.49 -4.33
CA TRP A 11 -2.44 4.13 -4.95
C TRP A 11 -3.01 3.37 -6.15
N ILE A 12 -2.18 2.66 -6.92
CA ILE A 12 -2.66 1.83 -8.02
C ILE A 12 -3.64 0.75 -7.53
N PRO A 13 -3.26 -0.11 -6.58
CA PRO A 13 -4.13 -1.21 -6.15
C PRO A 13 -5.34 -0.75 -5.35
N THR A 14 -5.37 0.48 -4.84
CA THR A 14 -6.46 0.97 -3.99
C THR A 14 -7.41 1.93 -4.70
N PHE A 15 -6.94 2.76 -5.63
CA PHE A 15 -7.75 3.82 -6.25
C PHE A 15 -7.67 3.88 -7.77
N ILE A 16 -6.47 3.75 -8.37
CA ILE A 16 -6.30 3.97 -9.82
C ILE A 16 -6.77 2.75 -10.62
N ALA A 17 -6.30 1.57 -10.25
CA ALA A 17 -6.72 0.30 -10.84
C ALA A 17 -6.99 -0.74 -9.75
N PRO A 18 -8.05 -0.57 -8.94
CA PRO A 18 -8.38 -1.48 -7.86
C PRO A 18 -8.30 -2.98 -8.20
N PRO A 19 -8.73 -3.50 -9.37
CA PRO A 19 -8.64 -4.92 -9.71
C PRO A 19 -7.22 -5.49 -9.62
N THR A 20 -6.19 -4.66 -9.68
CA THR A 20 -4.79 -5.10 -9.50
C THR A 20 -4.53 -5.65 -8.09
N HIS A 21 -5.30 -5.27 -7.07
CA HIS A 21 -5.21 -5.88 -5.74
C HIS A 21 -5.41 -7.40 -5.78
N LYS A 22 -6.18 -7.90 -6.75
CA LYS A 22 -6.42 -9.35 -6.92
C LYS A 22 -5.14 -10.14 -7.11
N TYR A 23 -4.13 -9.56 -7.76
CA TYR A 23 -2.85 -10.22 -7.95
C TYR A 23 -2.15 -10.49 -6.62
N LEU A 24 -2.37 -9.64 -5.61
CA LEU A 24 -1.83 -9.81 -4.26
C LEU A 24 -2.48 -10.96 -3.48
N ARG A 25 -3.57 -11.55 -3.98
CA ARG A 25 -4.13 -12.80 -3.43
C ARG A 25 -3.20 -13.99 -3.69
N ASN A 26 -2.44 -13.95 -4.78
CA ASN A 26 -1.43 -14.96 -5.09
C ASN A 26 -0.21 -14.78 -4.19
N ASN A 27 0.16 -15.84 -3.44
CA ASN A 27 1.26 -15.79 -2.49
C ASN A 27 2.63 -15.52 -3.15
N ILE A 28 2.87 -15.99 -4.38
CA ILE A 28 4.11 -15.75 -5.12
C ILE A 28 4.21 -14.27 -5.46
N VAL A 29 3.14 -13.69 -6.03
CA VAL A 29 3.11 -12.26 -6.38
C VAL A 29 3.26 -11.40 -5.14
N TYR A 30 2.55 -11.74 -4.06
CA TYR A 30 2.66 -11.04 -2.77
C TYR A 30 4.10 -11.09 -2.22
N ALA A 31 4.77 -12.24 -2.28
CA ALA A 31 6.16 -12.38 -1.84
C ALA A 31 7.10 -11.53 -2.70
N CYS A 32 6.95 -11.55 -4.03
CA CYS A 32 7.72 -10.69 -4.94
C CYS A 32 7.52 -9.21 -4.63
N CYS A 33 6.27 -8.77 -4.47
CA CYS A 33 5.92 -7.40 -4.07
C CYS A 33 6.54 -7.01 -2.73
N THR A 34 6.57 -7.93 -1.76
CA THR A 34 7.18 -7.71 -0.45
C THR A 34 8.70 -7.55 -0.55
N ILE A 35 9.37 -8.40 -1.33
CA ILE A 35 10.81 -8.30 -1.58
C ILE A 35 11.13 -6.95 -2.22
N VAL A 36 10.37 -6.54 -3.24
CA VAL A 36 10.54 -5.22 -3.88
C VAL A 36 10.35 -4.08 -2.88
N ALA A 37 9.32 -4.13 -2.04
CA ALA A 37 9.09 -3.11 -1.01
C ALA A 37 10.24 -3.01 -0.01
N ILE A 38 10.78 -4.15 0.44
CA ILE A 38 11.95 -4.21 1.33
C ILE A 38 13.20 -3.66 0.64
N LEU A 39 13.43 -4.00 -0.63
CA LEU A 39 14.57 -3.50 -1.39
C LEU A 39 14.51 -1.99 -1.58
N ILE A 40 13.33 -1.42 -1.88
CA ILE A 40 13.13 0.03 -1.96
C ILE A 40 13.48 0.70 -0.64
N PHE A 41 12.98 0.15 0.47
CA PHE A 41 13.25 0.68 1.81
C PHE A 41 14.75 0.58 2.17
N GLY A 42 15.36 -0.58 1.97
CA GLY A 42 16.79 -0.80 2.22
C GLY A 42 17.69 0.11 1.37
N TRP A 43 17.35 0.29 0.09
CA TRP A 43 18.05 1.23 -0.80
C TRP A 43 17.95 2.67 -0.28
N SER A 44 16.77 3.07 0.21
CA SER A 44 16.58 4.41 0.75
C SER A 44 17.44 4.69 1.98
N ILE A 45 17.59 3.72 2.88
CA ILE A 45 18.42 3.83 4.09
C ILE A 45 19.90 3.85 3.71
N ALA A 46 20.33 2.97 2.79
CA ALA A 46 21.73 2.91 2.36
C ALA A 46 22.24 4.24 1.77
N ASN A 47 21.34 5.00 1.10
CA ASN A 47 21.66 6.29 0.49
C ASN A 47 21.38 7.50 1.40
N TYR A 48 21.00 7.30 2.66
CA TYR A 48 20.62 8.36 3.61
C TYR A 48 21.76 9.37 3.88
N ASN A 49 23.02 8.92 3.88
CA ASN A 49 24.15 9.75 4.30
C ASN A 49 25.08 10.20 3.16
N GLN A 50 25.07 9.52 2.02
CA GLN A 50 26.15 9.67 1.04
C GLN A 50 25.85 10.71 -0.06
N THR A 51 24.59 11.00 -0.36
CA THR A 51 24.22 11.74 -1.59
C THR A 51 22.89 12.49 -1.55
N THR A 52 22.11 12.40 -0.47
CA THR A 52 20.72 12.87 -0.45
C THR A 52 20.55 14.31 0.01
N SER A 53 19.84 15.10 -0.79
CA SER A 53 19.43 16.46 -0.44
C SER A 53 18.48 16.48 0.77
N PRO A 54 18.34 17.60 1.52
CA PRO A 54 17.41 17.69 2.65
C PRO A 54 15.97 17.29 2.27
N ILE A 55 15.54 17.64 1.06
CA ILE A 55 14.23 17.30 0.49
C ILE A 55 14.08 15.78 0.28
N GLU A 56 15.14 15.09 -0.14
CA GLU A 56 15.08 13.65 -0.30
C GLU A 56 15.05 12.93 1.05
N LYS A 57 15.74 13.46 2.06
CA LYS A 57 15.69 12.94 3.43
C LYS A 57 14.29 13.03 4.02
N SER A 58 13.55 14.12 3.76
CA SER A 58 12.15 14.25 4.15
C SER A 58 11.19 13.30 3.41
N HIS A 59 11.64 12.55 2.42
CA HIS A 59 10.81 11.54 1.75
C HIS A 59 11.11 10.12 2.20
N ILE A 60 12.22 9.90 2.92
CA ILE A 60 12.65 8.58 3.34
C ILE A 60 11.58 7.79 4.11
N PRO A 61 10.82 8.45 4.99
CA PRO A 61 9.81 7.71 5.73
C PRO A 61 8.63 7.23 4.88
N LEU A 62 8.37 7.89 3.74
CA LEU A 62 7.33 7.45 2.82
C LEU A 62 7.70 6.12 2.16
N TYR A 63 8.97 5.74 2.11
CA TYR A 63 9.41 4.45 1.57
C TYR A 63 9.01 3.24 2.43
N VAL A 64 8.56 3.45 3.68
CA VAL A 64 7.94 2.38 4.48
C VAL A 64 6.52 2.06 4.04
N SER A 65 5.85 2.99 3.35
CA SER A 65 4.43 2.88 2.99
C SER A 65 4.08 1.63 2.18
N PRO A 66 4.88 1.15 1.20
CA PRO A 66 4.56 -0.08 0.47
C PRO A 66 4.56 -1.31 1.38
N ILE A 67 5.46 -1.35 2.37
CA ILE A 67 5.54 -2.45 3.35
C ILE A 67 4.28 -2.44 4.23
N VAL A 68 3.95 -1.27 4.79
CA VAL A 68 2.75 -1.09 5.62
C VAL A 68 1.49 -1.46 4.84
N PHE A 69 1.39 -1.02 3.58
CA PHE A 69 0.29 -1.36 2.68
C PHE A 69 0.15 -2.87 2.50
N LEU A 70 1.22 -3.59 2.18
CA LEU A 70 1.17 -5.04 1.96
C LEU A 70 0.73 -5.80 3.22
N ILE A 71 1.27 -5.42 4.39
CA ILE A 71 0.90 -6.02 5.67
C ILE A 71 -0.60 -5.80 5.93
N LEU A 72 -1.07 -4.56 5.84
CA LEU A 72 -2.47 -4.22 6.05
C LEU A 72 -3.37 -4.94 5.05
N TYR A 73 -2.95 -5.03 3.78
CA TYR A 73 -3.72 -5.71 2.75
C TYR A 73 -3.97 -7.16 3.14
N LYS A 74 -2.93 -7.89 3.56
CA LYS A 74 -3.06 -9.30 3.93
C LYS A 74 -3.88 -9.47 5.20
N VAL A 75 -3.72 -8.57 6.18
CA VAL A 75 -4.52 -8.56 7.41
C VAL A 75 -6.00 -8.34 7.08
N PHE A 76 -6.32 -7.36 6.23
CA PHE A 76 -7.69 -7.01 5.88
C PHE A 76 -8.35 -8.08 5.01
N ASP A 77 -7.63 -8.65 4.04
CA ASP A 77 -8.12 -9.78 3.25
C ASP A 77 -8.45 -10.97 4.14
N ASN A 78 -7.60 -11.29 5.14
CA ASN A 78 -7.89 -12.34 6.11
C ASN A 78 -9.09 -12.03 7.02
N ILE A 79 -9.25 -10.78 7.45
CA ILE A 79 -10.41 -10.36 8.25
C ILE A 79 -11.69 -10.51 7.44
N VAL A 80 -11.68 -10.07 6.17
CA VAL A 80 -12.83 -10.18 5.27
C VAL A 80 -13.13 -11.65 4.94
N GLN A 81 -12.11 -12.46 4.69
CA GLN A 81 -12.26 -13.89 4.47
C GLN A 81 -12.92 -14.59 5.66
N ARG A 82 -12.55 -14.23 6.90
CA ARG A 82 -13.16 -14.79 8.12
C ARG A 82 -14.59 -14.31 8.36
N ARG A 83 -14.93 -13.08 7.98
CA ARG A 83 -16.24 -12.47 8.24
C ARG A 83 -17.27 -12.73 7.15
N LEU A 84 -16.85 -12.70 5.88
CA LEU A 84 -17.73 -12.74 4.71
C LEU A 84 -17.52 -13.99 3.84
N GLY A 85 -16.56 -14.86 4.17
CA GLY A 85 -16.29 -16.10 3.43
C GLY A 85 -15.69 -15.87 2.03
N ARG A 86 -15.24 -14.65 1.72
CA ARG A 86 -14.68 -14.24 0.43
C ARG A 86 -13.54 -13.26 0.62
N HIS A 87 -12.71 -13.08 -0.41
CA HIS A 87 -11.66 -12.08 -0.43
C HIS A 87 -12.21 -10.65 -0.41
N ILE A 88 -11.37 -9.70 0.02
CA ILE A 88 -11.71 -8.28 0.05
C ILE A 88 -12.00 -7.75 -1.35
N TYR A 89 -13.09 -6.98 -1.47
CA TYR A 89 -13.48 -6.28 -2.68
C TYR A 89 -13.24 -4.78 -2.55
N PHE A 90 -12.77 -4.18 -3.64
CA PHE A 90 -12.55 -2.74 -3.71
C PHE A 90 -13.53 -2.07 -4.64
N TRP A 91 -13.95 -0.88 -4.22
CA TRP A 91 -14.78 0.02 -4.99
C TRP A 91 -14.04 0.54 -6.22
N MET A 92 -14.78 0.69 -7.32
CA MET A 92 -14.36 1.40 -8.52
C MET A 92 -15.43 2.39 -8.96
N LYS A 93 -15.01 3.63 -9.20
CA LYS A 93 -15.89 4.67 -9.76
C LYS A 93 -16.17 4.46 -11.25
N PHE A 94 -15.17 4.02 -12.01
CA PHE A 94 -15.16 4.13 -13.48
C PHE A 94 -15.30 2.79 -14.23
N MET A 95 -15.41 1.66 -13.52
CA MET A 95 -15.65 0.35 -14.12
C MET A 95 -16.69 -0.42 -13.31
N ARG A 96 -17.79 -0.82 -13.95
CA ARG A 96 -18.77 -1.73 -13.35
C ARG A 96 -18.18 -3.14 -13.28
N ASN A 97 -17.49 -3.42 -12.18
CA ASN A 97 -16.99 -4.73 -11.83
C ASN A 97 -17.89 -5.34 -10.76
N LYS A 98 -18.20 -6.64 -10.85
CA LYS A 98 -19.03 -7.37 -9.87
C LYS A 98 -18.55 -7.14 -8.43
N GLU A 99 -17.23 -7.19 -8.20
CA GLU A 99 -16.66 -6.95 -6.87
C GLU A 99 -16.95 -5.53 -6.35
N SER A 100 -16.94 -4.52 -7.21
CA SER A 100 -17.24 -3.15 -6.82
C SER A 100 -18.72 -2.94 -6.50
N VAL A 101 -19.61 -3.72 -7.10
CA VAL A 101 -21.06 -3.64 -6.85
C VAL A 101 -21.43 -4.38 -5.57
N GLU A 102 -20.78 -5.51 -5.32
CA GLU A 102 -20.99 -6.35 -4.12
C GLU A 102 -20.18 -5.89 -2.91
N GLN A 103 -19.42 -4.80 -3.06
CA GLN A 103 -18.62 -4.26 -1.98
C GLN A 103 -19.52 -3.80 -0.82
N THR A 104 -19.16 -4.23 0.38
CA THR A 104 -19.81 -3.79 1.61
C THR A 104 -19.22 -2.47 2.11
N PHE A 105 -20.00 -1.70 2.89
CA PHE A 105 -19.49 -0.49 3.57
C PHE A 105 -18.26 -0.79 4.45
N PHE A 106 -18.19 -1.98 5.04
CA PHE A 106 -17.03 -2.44 5.81
C PHE A 106 -15.77 -2.54 4.95
N GLU A 107 -15.86 -3.15 3.77
CA GLU A 107 -14.73 -3.26 2.83
C GLU A 107 -14.33 -1.90 2.27
N TRP A 108 -15.30 -1.00 2.05
CA TRP A 108 -15.00 0.39 1.68
C TRP A 108 -14.19 1.09 2.77
N LEU A 109 -14.54 0.92 4.04
CA LEU A 109 -13.77 1.47 5.15
C LEU A 109 -12.34 0.90 5.17
N LEU A 110 -12.18 -0.42 4.99
CA LEU A 110 -10.87 -1.06 4.91
C LEU A 110 -10.04 -0.54 3.72
N GLN A 111 -10.66 -0.30 2.57
CA GLN A 111 -10.02 0.31 1.40
C GLN A 111 -9.52 1.73 1.72
N MET A 112 -10.30 2.54 2.42
CA MET A 112 -9.86 3.88 2.86
C MET A 112 -8.68 3.78 3.84
N VAL A 113 -8.73 2.86 4.80
CA VAL A 113 -7.63 2.62 5.74
C VAL A 113 -6.36 2.17 5.01
N LEU A 114 -6.48 1.31 3.99
CA LEU A 114 -5.35 0.88 3.15
C LEU A 114 -4.68 2.00 2.37
N VAL A 115 -5.40 3.08 2.08
CA VAL A 115 -4.83 4.23 1.36
C VAL A 115 -4.15 5.16 2.33
N PHE A 116 -4.85 5.54 3.40
CA PHE A 116 -4.40 6.63 4.26
C PHE A 116 -3.39 6.19 5.31
N VAL A 117 -3.52 4.99 5.90
CA VAL A 117 -2.59 4.55 6.96
C VAL A 117 -1.14 4.44 6.47
N PRO A 118 -0.84 3.82 5.30
CA PRO A 118 0.53 3.80 4.79
C PRO A 118 1.15 5.19 4.59
N LEU A 119 0.34 6.17 4.18
CA LEU A 119 0.79 7.56 3.99
C LEU A 119 0.99 8.28 5.33
N ILE A 120 0.05 8.09 6.27
CA ILE A 120 0.13 8.68 7.61
C ILE A 120 1.34 8.13 8.36
N CYS A 121 1.66 6.83 8.24
CA CYS A 121 2.86 6.26 8.86
C CYS A 121 4.14 6.94 8.35
N GLY A 122 4.23 7.22 7.04
CA GLY A 122 5.34 7.98 6.49
C GLY A 122 5.35 9.43 6.98
N ALA A 123 4.19 10.09 7.05
CA ALA A 123 4.09 11.47 7.53
C ALA A 123 4.42 11.62 9.03
N ILE A 124 4.00 10.68 9.87
CA ILE A 124 4.27 10.69 11.32
C ILE A 124 5.76 10.59 11.59
N TRP A 125 6.47 9.74 10.86
CA TRP A 125 7.91 9.58 11.04
C TRP A 125 8.67 10.88 10.72
N LEU A 126 8.16 11.74 9.84
CA LEU A 126 8.75 13.06 9.60
C LEU A 126 8.71 13.95 10.85
N LEU A 127 7.72 13.80 11.72
CA LEU A 127 7.62 14.58 12.96
C LEU A 127 8.63 14.16 14.03
N PHE A 128 9.22 12.97 13.92
CA PHE A 128 10.15 12.42 14.92
C PHE A 128 11.62 12.52 14.53
N PHE A 129 11.92 12.75 13.24
CA PHE A 129 13.27 12.72 12.69
C PHE A 129 13.67 14.06 12.03
N GLU A 130 13.04 15.17 12.44
CA GLU A 130 13.56 16.53 12.26
C GLU A 130 14.81 16.78 13.11
#